data_AF-A0A954CBT3-F1
#
_entry.id   AF-A0A954CBT3-F1
#
_cell.length_a   1.000
_cell.length_b   1.000
_cell.length_c   1.000
_cell.angle_alpha   90.00
_cell.angle_beta   90.00
_cell.angle_gamma   90.00
#
_symmetry.space_group_name_H-M   'P 1'
#
loop_
_entity.id
_entity.type
_entity.pdbx_description
1 polymer ?
#
loop_
_entity_poly.entity_id
_entity_poly.type
_entity_poly.pdbx_seq_one_letter_code
_entity_poly.pdbx_strand_id
1 'polypeptide(L)'
;MVGEEHGTGGRPVLFLHGGGQTRHAWDKAVADMGAHGTRAISVDLRGHGESDPVESGVYRFDAYAEDVVAMANEVRARYGARPAVVGASLGGLSSLLAEVRNPGLLEALVLVDITPDMDESGVARIQGFMGENLDEGFASLEEAADAIARYLPHRKRPANLDGLGKNLRLDADGRYRWHWDPRFLDPETGINAHA
;
A
#
# COMPACT_ATOMS: atom_id res chain seq x y z
N MET A 1 -0.07 12.77 -1.24
CA MET A 1 0.59 11.44 -1.16
C MET A 1 1.88 11.49 -1.96
N VAL A 2 2.88 10.72 -1.53
CA VAL A 2 4.16 10.59 -2.22
C VAL A 2 4.05 9.50 -3.29
N GLY A 3 4.53 9.79 -4.49
CA GLY A 3 4.51 8.84 -5.59
C GLY A 3 5.71 8.98 -6.52
N GLU A 4 5.94 7.94 -7.30
CA GLU A 4 7.04 7.82 -8.25
C GLU A 4 6.49 7.47 -9.63
N GLU A 5 6.91 8.21 -10.66
CA GLU A 5 6.49 8.05 -12.05
C GLU A 5 7.63 7.50 -12.91
N HIS A 6 7.32 6.47 -13.70
CA HIS A 6 8.19 5.91 -14.73
C HIS A 6 7.51 5.98 -16.10
N GLY A 7 8.30 6.20 -17.14
CA GLY A 7 7.81 6.39 -18.51
C GLY A 7 7.18 7.77 -18.74
N THR A 8 7.00 8.15 -20.00
CA THR A 8 6.52 9.50 -20.38
C THR A 8 5.33 9.48 -21.35
N GLY A 9 4.85 8.31 -21.74
CA GLY A 9 3.81 8.13 -22.76
C GLY A 9 2.75 7.09 -22.38
N GLY A 10 1.84 6.83 -23.30
CA GLY A 10 0.78 5.83 -23.11
C GLY A 10 -0.30 6.25 -22.11
N ARG A 11 -1.18 5.29 -21.79
CA ARG A 11 -2.26 5.49 -20.82
C ARG A 11 -1.66 5.44 -19.40
N PRO A 12 -2.04 6.35 -18.49
CA PRO A 12 -1.51 6.33 -17.13
C PRO A 12 -2.02 5.09 -16.38
N VAL A 13 -1.12 4.45 -15.63
CA VAL A 13 -1.43 3.32 -14.75
C VAL A 13 -1.00 3.67 -13.33
N LEU A 14 -1.94 3.65 -12.40
CA LEU A 14 -1.69 3.83 -10.97
C LEU A 14 -1.47 2.46 -10.31
N PHE A 15 -0.42 2.35 -9.49
CA PHE A 15 -0.07 1.15 -8.74
C PHE A 15 -0.22 1.43 -7.24
N LEU A 16 -1.15 0.71 -6.61
CA LEU A 16 -1.52 0.90 -5.21
C LEU A 16 -1.20 -0.36 -4.40
N HIS A 17 -0.39 -0.20 -3.36
CA HIS A 17 0.12 -1.32 -2.55
C HIS A 17 -0.95 -1.88 -1.59
N GLY A 18 -0.66 -3.04 -1.00
CA GLY A 18 -1.47 -3.64 0.07
C GLY A 18 -1.19 -3.02 1.44
N GLY A 19 -2.03 -3.31 2.43
CA GLY A 19 -1.84 -2.81 3.80
C GLY A 19 -0.48 -3.25 4.36
N GLY A 20 0.20 -2.33 5.04
CA GLY A 20 1.51 -2.59 5.63
C GLY A 20 2.69 -2.62 4.66
N GLN A 21 2.45 -2.30 3.38
CA GLN A 21 3.48 -2.17 2.35
C GLN A 21 3.71 -0.69 1.99
N THR A 22 4.66 -0.44 1.10
CA THR A 22 4.91 0.88 0.49
C THR A 22 4.82 0.78 -1.04
N ARG A 23 4.91 1.92 -1.74
CA ARG A 23 4.97 2.03 -3.21
C ARG A 23 6.01 1.10 -3.82
N HIS A 24 7.06 0.80 -3.07
CA HIS A 24 8.16 -0.05 -3.51
C HIS A 24 7.78 -1.52 -3.74
N ALA A 25 6.59 -1.96 -3.30
CA ALA A 25 6.01 -3.22 -3.72
C ALA A 25 5.92 -3.34 -5.26
N TRP A 26 5.87 -2.19 -5.96
CA TRP A 26 5.69 -2.11 -7.40
C TRP A 26 6.94 -1.68 -8.19
N ASP A 27 8.08 -1.41 -7.53
CA ASP A 27 9.30 -0.86 -8.18
C ASP A 27 9.62 -1.56 -9.51
N LYS A 28 9.66 -2.90 -9.48
CA LYS A 28 9.99 -3.71 -10.65
C LYS A 28 8.94 -3.58 -11.75
N ALA A 29 7.66 -3.65 -11.40
CA ALA A 29 6.57 -3.59 -12.37
C ALA A 29 6.48 -2.20 -13.03
N VAL A 30 6.62 -1.15 -12.23
CA VAL A 30 6.56 0.24 -12.67
C VAL A 30 7.75 0.58 -13.58
N ALA A 31 8.96 0.16 -13.20
CA ALA A 31 10.15 0.35 -14.04
C ALA A 31 10.05 -0.40 -15.38
N ASP A 32 9.58 -1.66 -15.35
CA ASP A 32 9.40 -2.48 -16.56
C ASP A 32 8.36 -1.87 -17.50
N MET A 33 7.20 -1.48 -16.98
CA MET A 33 6.16 -0.82 -17.78
C MET A 33 6.60 0.55 -18.32
N GLY A 34 7.37 1.32 -17.53
CA GLY A 34 8.00 2.55 -17.96
C GLY A 34 8.96 2.35 -19.13
N ALA A 35 9.82 1.33 -19.05
CA ALA A 35 10.74 0.96 -20.13
C ALA A 35 10.00 0.54 -21.41
N HIS A 36 8.79 0.00 -21.27
CA HIS A 36 7.89 -0.35 -22.38
C HIS A 36 6.94 0.79 -22.81
N GLY A 37 7.21 2.03 -22.38
CA GLY A 37 6.53 3.23 -22.87
C GLY A 37 5.18 3.53 -22.21
N THR A 38 4.84 2.84 -21.12
CA THR A 38 3.65 3.14 -20.33
C THR A 38 4.00 4.09 -19.18
N ARG A 39 3.17 5.10 -18.96
CA ARG A 39 3.24 5.95 -17.77
C ARG A 39 2.75 5.16 -16.56
N ALA A 40 3.69 4.67 -15.77
CA ALA A 40 3.42 3.90 -14.56
C ALA A 40 3.73 4.75 -13.33
N ILE A 41 2.77 4.85 -12.41
CA ILE A 41 2.84 5.70 -11.22
C ILE A 41 2.57 4.83 -10.00
N SER A 42 3.56 4.66 -9.13
CA SER A 42 3.35 4.01 -7.82
C SER A 42 3.19 5.05 -6.73
N VAL A 43 2.32 4.78 -5.77
CA VAL A 43 1.97 5.75 -4.72
C VAL A 43 2.02 5.08 -3.36
N ASP A 44 2.60 5.78 -2.39
CA ASP A 44 2.44 5.48 -0.97
C ASP A 44 1.07 5.95 -0.53
N LEU A 45 0.18 5.04 -0.14
CA LEU A 45 -1.14 5.38 0.38
C LEU A 45 -1.00 6.14 1.70
N ARG A 46 -2.05 6.87 2.11
CA ARG A 46 -2.07 7.64 3.37
C ARG A 46 -1.48 6.83 4.55
N GLY A 47 -0.59 7.49 5.31
CA GLY A 47 0.09 6.89 6.45
C GLY A 47 0.97 5.67 6.13
N HIS A 48 1.39 5.46 4.88
CA HIS A 48 2.34 4.42 4.50
C HIS A 48 3.54 5.06 3.80
N GLY A 49 4.70 4.41 3.88
CA GLY A 49 5.94 4.87 3.31
C GLY A 49 6.21 6.34 3.65
N GLU A 50 6.52 7.13 2.63
CA GLU A 50 6.82 8.55 2.78
C GLU A 50 5.58 9.45 2.75
N SER A 51 4.37 8.89 2.59
CA SER A 51 3.13 9.66 2.72
C SER A 51 2.83 9.96 4.18
N ASP A 52 2.48 11.22 4.45
CA ASP A 52 2.21 11.69 5.81
C ASP A 52 1.14 10.85 6.55
N PRO A 53 1.32 10.66 7.87
CA PRO A 53 0.24 10.28 8.77
C PRO A 53 -0.97 11.19 8.65
N VAL A 54 -2.16 10.65 8.88
CA VAL A 54 -3.40 11.44 8.90
C VAL A 54 -3.63 11.90 10.34
N GLU A 55 -3.69 13.21 10.57
CA GLU A 55 -3.86 13.77 11.93
C GLU A 55 -5.08 13.18 12.65
N SER A 56 -6.20 13.02 11.94
CA SER A 56 -7.43 12.44 12.48
C SER A 56 -7.36 10.94 12.78
N GLY A 57 -6.30 10.25 12.38
CA GLY A 57 -6.17 8.79 12.54
C GLY A 57 -7.10 7.96 11.66
N VAL A 58 -7.82 8.57 10.70
CA VAL A 58 -8.82 7.85 9.90
C VAL A 58 -8.16 7.06 8.75
N TYR A 59 -8.15 5.74 8.92
CA TYR A 59 -7.59 4.76 7.97
C TYR A 59 -8.63 3.72 7.51
N ARG A 60 -9.89 4.11 7.44
CA ARG A 60 -10.98 3.27 6.91
C ARG A 60 -10.89 3.11 5.38
N PHE A 61 -11.42 2.00 4.86
CA PHE A 61 -11.52 1.77 3.40
C PHE A 61 -12.21 2.91 2.65
N ASP A 62 -13.23 3.53 3.25
CA ASP A 62 -13.91 4.69 2.66
C ASP A 62 -12.96 5.85 2.39
N ALA A 63 -12.08 6.12 3.35
CA ALA A 63 -11.15 7.21 3.29
C ALA A 63 -10.04 6.93 2.27
N TYR A 64 -9.56 5.68 2.21
CA TYR A 64 -8.67 5.25 1.12
C TYR A 64 -9.35 5.32 -0.26
N ALA A 65 -10.65 5.03 -0.36
CA ALA A 65 -11.38 5.18 -1.61
C ALA A 65 -11.49 6.65 -2.06
N GLU A 66 -11.70 7.57 -1.12
CA GLU A 66 -11.66 9.02 -1.38
C GLU A 66 -10.29 9.48 -1.92
N ASP A 67 -9.20 8.93 -1.38
CA ASP A 67 -7.86 9.15 -1.91
C ASP A 67 -7.71 8.66 -3.35
N VAL A 68 -8.25 7.48 -3.66
CA VAL A 68 -8.23 6.95 -5.03
C VAL A 68 -8.98 7.86 -5.99
N VAL A 69 -10.15 8.39 -5.58
CA VAL A 69 -10.90 9.38 -6.37
C VAL A 69 -10.04 10.62 -6.63
N ALA A 70 -9.40 11.16 -5.59
CA ALA A 70 -8.54 12.33 -5.73
C ALA A 70 -7.36 12.07 -6.68
N MET A 71 -6.64 10.96 -6.51
CA MET A 71 -5.52 10.56 -7.38
C MET A 71 -5.96 10.36 -8.83
N ALA A 72 -7.07 9.66 -9.06
CA ALA A 72 -7.55 9.41 -10.41
C ALA A 72 -7.94 10.71 -11.13
N ASN A 73 -8.56 11.65 -10.42
CA ASN A 73 -8.89 12.96 -10.95
C ASN A 73 -7.64 13.82 -11.22
N GLU A 74 -6.64 13.78 -10.34
CA GLU A 74 -5.36 14.47 -10.55
C GLU A 74 -4.64 13.94 -11.79
N VAL A 75 -4.53 12.61 -11.92
CA VAL A 75 -3.93 11.95 -13.10
C VAL A 75 -4.71 12.31 -14.37
N ARG A 76 -6.05 12.31 -14.31
CA ARG A 76 -6.88 12.72 -15.45
C ARG A 76 -6.66 14.17 -15.83
N ALA A 77 -6.60 15.08 -14.85
CA ALA A 77 -6.36 16.49 -15.11
C ALA A 77 -4.97 16.72 -15.71
N ARG A 78 -3.96 15.99 -15.23
CA ARG A 78 -2.57 16.14 -15.66
C ARG A 78 -2.28 15.54 -17.03
N TYR A 79 -2.87 14.39 -17.36
CA TYR A 79 -2.54 13.66 -18.59
C TYR A 79 -3.70 13.51 -19.59
N GLY A 80 -4.87 14.10 -19.28
CA GLY A 80 -6.03 14.11 -20.18
C GLY A 80 -6.76 12.77 -20.32
N ALA A 81 -6.43 11.77 -19.50
CA ALA A 81 -7.01 10.44 -19.56
C ALA A 81 -7.21 9.85 -18.17
N ARG A 82 -8.31 9.12 -17.97
CA ARG A 82 -8.53 8.34 -16.75
C ARG A 82 -7.44 7.26 -16.61
N PRO A 83 -6.92 7.00 -15.40
CA PRO A 83 -5.96 5.93 -15.20
C PRO A 83 -6.62 4.54 -15.24
N ALA A 84 -5.83 3.55 -15.65
CA ALA A 84 -6.03 2.20 -15.16
C ALA A 84 -5.40 2.07 -13.76
N VAL A 85 -5.95 1.21 -12.91
CA VAL A 85 -5.40 0.94 -11.57
C VAL A 85 -5.02 -0.52 -11.45
N VAL A 86 -3.83 -0.78 -10.91
CA VAL A 86 -3.37 -2.07 -10.41
C VAL A 86 -3.28 -1.96 -8.89
N GLY A 87 -4.19 -2.62 -8.18
CA GLY A 87 -4.32 -2.51 -6.73
C GLY A 87 -4.18 -3.86 -6.04
N ALA A 88 -3.24 -3.96 -5.10
CA ALA A 88 -3.10 -5.12 -4.23
C ALA A 88 -3.88 -4.93 -2.94
N SER A 89 -4.63 -5.94 -2.48
CA SER A 89 -5.31 -5.94 -1.16
C SER A 89 -6.00 -4.59 -0.86
N LEU A 90 -5.50 -3.84 0.14
CA LEU A 90 -5.91 -2.48 0.49
C LEU A 90 -6.13 -1.58 -0.74
N GLY A 91 -5.12 -1.43 -1.60
CA GLY A 91 -5.20 -0.59 -2.80
C GLY A 91 -6.24 -1.10 -3.81
N GLY A 92 -6.44 -2.42 -3.90
CA GLY A 92 -7.45 -3.02 -4.77
C GLY A 92 -8.87 -2.81 -4.26
N LEU A 93 -9.15 -3.09 -2.99
CA LEU A 93 -10.49 -2.90 -2.40
C LEU A 93 -10.87 -1.42 -2.34
N SER A 94 -9.92 -0.54 -2.01
CA SER A 94 -10.13 0.92 -2.02
C SER A 94 -10.48 1.43 -3.42
N SER A 95 -9.83 0.88 -4.44
CA SER A 95 -10.10 1.25 -5.84
C SER A 95 -11.42 0.71 -6.36
N LEU A 96 -11.79 -0.50 -5.94
CA LEU A 96 -13.10 -1.06 -6.24
C LEU A 96 -14.20 -0.19 -5.64
N LEU A 97 -14.05 0.20 -4.37
CA LEU A 97 -15.01 1.07 -3.68
C LEU A 97 -15.10 2.46 -4.32
N ALA A 98 -13.97 3.04 -4.72
CA ALA A 98 -13.91 4.32 -5.42
C ALA A 98 -14.67 4.27 -6.75
N GLU A 99 -14.47 3.23 -7.55
CA GLU A 99 -15.15 3.04 -8.84
C GLU A 99 -16.66 2.79 -8.66
N VAL A 100 -17.06 1.97 -7.70
CA VAL A 100 -18.48 1.72 -7.41
C VAL A 100 -19.21 3.01 -7.02
N ARG A 101 -18.55 3.88 -6.25
CA ARG A 101 -19.11 5.19 -5.84
C ARG A 101 -19.08 6.23 -6.95
N ASN A 102 -18.16 6.09 -7.90
CA ASN A 102 -17.94 7.05 -8.98
C ASN A 102 -17.81 6.31 -10.32
N PRO A 103 -18.91 5.76 -10.88
CA PRO A 103 -18.83 4.95 -12.09
C PRO A 103 -18.15 5.68 -13.25
N GLY A 104 -17.15 5.04 -13.85
CA GLY A 104 -16.34 5.62 -14.92
C GLY A 104 -15.23 6.53 -14.42
N LEU A 105 -14.85 6.47 -13.15
CA LEU A 105 -13.66 7.12 -12.60
C LEU A 105 -12.39 6.53 -13.22
N LEU A 106 -12.31 5.20 -13.26
CA LEU A 106 -11.18 4.45 -13.76
C LEU A 106 -11.42 3.99 -15.19
N GLU A 107 -10.33 3.82 -15.93
CA GLU A 107 -10.37 3.21 -17.25
C GLU A 107 -10.43 1.67 -17.17
N ALA A 108 -9.71 1.11 -16.20
CA ALA A 108 -9.68 -0.31 -15.90
C ALA A 108 -9.23 -0.50 -14.45
N LEU A 109 -9.63 -1.61 -13.84
CA LEU A 109 -9.21 -2.02 -12.50
C LEU A 109 -8.69 -3.46 -12.54
N VAL A 110 -7.45 -3.64 -12.10
CA VAL A 110 -6.80 -4.94 -11.90
C VAL A 110 -6.66 -5.18 -10.40
N LEU A 111 -7.29 -6.24 -9.92
CA LEU A 111 -7.23 -6.67 -8.53
C LEU A 111 -6.12 -7.70 -8.35
N VAL A 112 -5.22 -7.46 -7.41
CA VAL A 112 -4.10 -8.37 -7.10
C VAL A 112 -4.29 -8.93 -5.70
N ASP A 113 -4.49 -10.24 -5.62
CA ASP A 113 -4.62 -11.01 -4.37
C ASP A 113 -5.68 -10.43 -3.40
N ILE A 114 -6.82 -10.02 -3.97
CA ILE A 114 -7.95 -9.48 -3.24
C ILE A 114 -9.25 -9.77 -3.97
N THR A 115 -10.30 -10.04 -3.20
CA THR A 115 -11.66 -10.24 -3.71
C THR A 115 -12.68 -9.55 -2.79
N PRO A 116 -13.93 -9.33 -3.24
CA PRO A 116 -14.95 -8.69 -2.43
C PRO A 116 -15.34 -9.47 -1.16
N ASP A 117 -15.15 -10.80 -1.18
CA ASP A 117 -15.45 -11.68 -0.06
C ASP A 117 -14.14 -12.20 0.53
N MET A 118 -13.78 -11.69 1.71
CA MET A 118 -12.51 -11.99 2.35
C MET A 118 -12.66 -13.08 3.41
N ASP A 119 -11.74 -14.03 3.43
CA ASP A 119 -11.64 -15.02 4.51
C ASP A 119 -11.23 -14.32 5.82
N GLU A 120 -12.16 -14.23 6.77
CA GLU A 120 -11.96 -13.63 8.09
C GLU A 120 -10.75 -14.22 8.81
N SER A 121 -10.51 -15.54 8.67
CA SER A 121 -9.40 -16.21 9.34
C SER A 121 -8.03 -15.80 8.76
N GLY A 122 -7.97 -15.54 7.45
CA GLY A 122 -6.82 -14.98 6.76
C GLY A 122 -6.56 -13.54 7.17
N VAL A 123 -7.62 -12.72 7.23
CA VAL A 123 -7.54 -11.31 7.67
C VAL A 123 -7.01 -11.20 9.09
N ALA A 124 -7.57 -11.96 10.04
CA ALA A 124 -7.14 -11.96 11.44
C ALA A 124 -5.66 -12.35 11.58
N ARG A 125 -5.17 -13.28 10.76
CA ARG A 125 -3.76 -13.72 10.77
C ARG A 125 -2.82 -12.61 10.29
N ILE A 126 -3.20 -11.89 9.22
CA ILE A 126 -2.42 -10.76 8.71
C ILE A 126 -2.39 -9.64 9.76
N GLN A 127 -3.52 -9.30 10.35
CA GLN A 127 -3.61 -8.27 11.40
C GLN A 127 -2.78 -8.62 12.62
N GLY A 128 -2.81 -9.89 13.06
CA GLY A 128 -1.99 -10.37 14.17
C GLY A 128 -0.51 -10.13 13.89
N PHE A 129 -0.02 -10.52 12.71
CA PHE A 129 1.35 -10.26 12.29
C PHE A 129 1.68 -8.77 12.21
N MET A 130 0.79 -7.95 11.64
CA MET A 130 1.04 -6.50 11.53
C MET A 130 1.08 -5.80 12.90
N GLY A 131 0.31 -6.31 13.88
CA GLY A 131 0.32 -5.81 15.25
C GLY A 131 1.50 -6.30 16.10
N GLU A 132 2.17 -7.39 15.70
CA GLU A 132 3.38 -7.87 16.38
C GLU A 132 4.50 -6.81 16.28
N ASN A 133 5.03 -6.40 17.44
CA ASN A 133 6.12 -5.42 17.58
C ASN A 133 5.78 -4.00 17.08
N LEU A 134 4.51 -3.64 17.00
CA LEU A 134 4.07 -2.34 16.50
C LEU A 134 4.67 -1.16 17.27
N ASP A 135 4.62 -1.21 18.60
CA ASP A 135 5.12 -0.15 19.48
C ASP A 135 6.63 -0.27 19.76
N GLU A 136 7.08 -1.48 20.06
CA GLU A 136 8.47 -1.74 20.46
C GLU A 136 9.45 -1.63 19.29
N GLY A 137 8.99 -1.92 18.07
CA GLY A 137 9.82 -2.04 16.88
C GLY A 137 10.81 -3.20 16.95
N PHE A 138 11.82 -3.14 16.11
CA PHE A 138 12.90 -4.11 16.00
C PHE A 138 14.24 -3.45 16.30
N ALA A 139 15.14 -4.13 17.00
CA ALA A 139 16.50 -3.66 17.26
C ALA A 139 17.39 -3.73 16.00
N SER A 140 17.06 -4.59 15.02
CA SER A 140 17.81 -4.69 13.77
C SER A 140 16.96 -5.22 12.61
N LEU A 141 17.50 -5.15 11.38
CA LEU A 141 16.86 -5.72 10.20
C LEU A 141 16.76 -7.26 10.28
N GLU A 142 17.71 -7.92 10.95
CA GLU A 142 17.68 -9.37 11.18
C GLU A 142 16.49 -9.78 12.05
N GLU A 143 16.20 -9.02 13.11
CA GLU A 143 15.06 -9.30 13.98
C GLU A 143 13.73 -9.15 13.22
N ALA A 144 13.60 -8.09 12.42
CA ALA A 144 12.46 -7.91 11.54
C ALA A 144 12.35 -9.05 10.51
N ALA A 145 13.47 -9.46 9.91
CA ALA A 145 13.51 -10.58 8.96
C ALA A 145 13.09 -11.90 9.62
N ASP A 146 13.45 -12.12 10.86
CA ASP A 146 13.09 -13.32 11.62
C ASP A 146 11.60 -13.31 11.98
N ALA A 147 11.02 -12.14 12.32
CA ALA A 147 9.57 -11.99 12.48
C ALA A 147 8.81 -12.31 11.19
N ILE A 148 9.26 -11.77 10.05
CA ILE A 148 8.68 -12.05 8.73
C ILE A 148 8.82 -13.55 8.38
N ALA A 149 9.97 -14.17 8.65
CA ALA A 149 10.20 -15.59 8.36
C ALA A 149 9.33 -16.52 9.21
N ARG A 150 9.07 -16.16 10.48
CA ARG A 150 8.11 -16.87 11.34
C ARG A 150 6.70 -16.80 10.77
N TYR A 151 6.29 -15.64 10.27
CA TYR A 151 4.97 -15.43 9.68
C TYR A 151 4.81 -16.11 8.30
N LEU A 152 5.86 -16.10 7.47
CA LEU A 152 5.89 -16.71 6.14
C LEU A 152 6.87 -17.89 6.07
N PRO A 153 6.61 -19.00 6.78
CA PRO A 153 7.57 -20.11 6.89
C PRO A 153 7.85 -20.81 5.55
N HIS A 154 6.94 -20.67 4.58
CA HIS A 154 7.10 -21.21 3.22
C HIS A 154 7.93 -20.32 2.30
N ARG A 155 8.18 -19.06 2.68
CA ARG A 155 8.99 -18.13 1.90
C ARG A 155 10.44 -18.24 2.35
N LYS A 156 11.35 -18.45 1.40
CA LYS A 156 12.78 -18.44 1.69
C LYS A 156 13.17 -17.06 2.26
N ARG A 157 13.74 -17.04 3.47
CA ARG A 157 14.32 -15.84 4.08
C ARG A 157 15.38 -15.25 3.14
N PRO A 158 15.28 -13.97 2.75
CA PRO A 158 16.29 -13.32 1.92
C PRO A 158 17.67 -13.34 2.58
N ALA A 159 18.73 -13.46 1.76
CA ALA A 159 20.10 -13.31 2.23
C ALA A 159 20.51 -11.84 2.36
N ASN A 160 19.99 -10.99 1.47
CA ASN A 160 20.14 -9.54 1.53
C ASN A 160 18.88 -8.95 2.19
N LEU A 161 19.09 -8.17 3.26
CA LEU A 161 18.03 -7.52 4.04
C LEU A 161 17.84 -6.04 3.74
N ASP A 162 18.69 -5.43 2.89
CA ASP A 162 18.63 -4.00 2.54
C ASP A 162 17.25 -3.58 2.03
N GLY A 163 16.56 -4.50 1.33
CA GLY A 163 15.21 -4.29 0.84
C GLY A 163 14.16 -4.08 1.94
N LEU A 164 14.42 -4.50 3.19
CA LEU A 164 13.52 -4.27 4.32
C LEU A 164 13.44 -2.78 4.69
N GLY A 165 14.48 -1.99 4.41
CA GLY A 165 14.45 -0.53 4.59
C GLY A 165 13.37 0.18 3.77
N LYS A 166 12.77 -0.50 2.78
CA LYS A 166 11.63 0.02 2.01
C LYS A 166 10.30 -0.11 2.75
N ASN A 167 10.23 -0.95 3.78
CA ASN A 167 9.03 -1.21 4.59
C ASN A 167 9.26 -0.91 6.08
N LEU A 168 10.46 -0.49 6.46
CA LEU A 168 10.85 -0.11 7.81
C LEU A 168 11.43 1.31 7.80
N ARG A 169 11.16 2.08 8.84
CA ARG A 169 11.84 3.34 9.15
C ARG A 169 12.71 3.15 10.39
N LEU A 170 13.89 3.78 10.41
CA LEU A 170 14.72 3.87 11.61
C LEU A 170 14.30 5.11 12.39
N ASP A 171 13.71 4.91 13.56
CA ASP A 171 13.26 6.00 14.43
C ASP A 171 14.42 6.57 15.26
N ALA A 172 14.19 7.74 15.88
CA ALA A 172 15.20 8.47 16.64
C ALA A 172 15.71 7.72 17.89
N ASP A 173 14.96 6.73 18.37
CA ASP A 173 15.36 5.83 19.47
C ASP A 173 16.24 4.66 19.01
N GLY A 174 16.59 4.61 17.72
CA GLY A 174 17.43 3.57 17.13
C GLY A 174 16.68 2.26 16.84
N ARG A 175 15.34 2.24 16.94
CA ARG A 175 14.51 1.08 16.59
C ARG A 175 14.03 1.19 15.16
N TYR A 176 13.98 0.05 14.46
CA TYR A 176 13.27 -0.07 13.21
C TYR A 176 11.79 -0.28 13.48
N ARG A 177 10.92 0.57 12.95
CA ARG A 177 9.47 0.37 12.99
C ARG A 177 8.91 0.22 11.60
N TRP A 178 7.76 -0.41 11.48
CA TRP A 178 7.06 -0.48 10.21
C TRP A 178 6.88 0.92 9.61
N HIS A 179 7.08 1.04 8.30
CA HIS A 179 6.97 2.30 7.59
C HIS A 179 5.50 2.59 7.23
N TRP A 180 4.65 2.55 8.25
CA TRP A 180 3.26 2.98 8.22
C TRP A 180 2.84 3.47 9.61
N ASP A 181 1.73 4.19 9.69
CA ASP A 181 1.19 4.74 10.93
C ASP A 181 0.49 3.63 11.74
N PRO A 182 0.92 3.33 12.99
CA PRO A 182 0.30 2.30 13.82
C PRO A 182 -1.22 2.46 14.03
N ARG A 183 -1.74 3.69 13.95
CA ARG A 183 -3.20 3.97 14.00
C ARG A 183 -3.96 3.34 12.82
N PHE A 184 -3.27 2.86 11.78
CA PHE A 184 -3.85 2.02 10.75
C PHE A 184 -4.58 0.79 11.31
N LEU A 185 -4.11 0.22 12.42
CA LEU A 185 -4.73 -0.92 13.09
C LEU A 185 -5.64 -0.53 14.25
N ASP A 186 -5.89 0.76 14.46
CA ASP A 186 -6.78 1.25 15.51
C ASP A 186 -8.19 0.66 15.36
N PRO A 187 -8.82 0.15 16.43
CA PRO A 187 -10.12 -0.51 16.32
C PRO A 187 -11.28 0.46 16.03
N GLU A 188 -11.15 1.75 16.35
CA GLU A 188 -12.22 2.74 16.20
C GLU A 188 -12.11 3.55 14.91
N THR A 189 -10.88 3.81 14.47
CA THR A 189 -10.57 4.72 13.35
C THR A 189 -9.74 4.09 12.24
N GLY A 190 -9.16 2.92 12.51
CA GLY A 190 -8.29 2.19 11.60
C GLY A 190 -9.03 1.42 10.50
N ILE A 191 -8.29 0.56 9.80
CA ILE A 191 -8.82 -0.21 8.66
C ILE A 191 -9.90 -1.24 9.06
N ASN A 192 -9.94 -1.58 10.35
CA ASN A 192 -10.86 -2.54 10.94
C ASN A 192 -12.12 -1.89 11.52
N ALA A 193 -12.19 -0.56 11.54
CA ALA A 193 -13.34 0.15 12.07
C ALA A 193 -14.58 -0.18 11.22
N HIS A 194 -15.54 -0.88 11.83
CA HIS A 194 -16.83 -1.10 11.22
C HIS A 194 -17.61 0.22 11.19
N ALA A 195 -18.15 0.55 10.01
CA ALA A 195 -19.07 1.67 9.84
C ALA A 195 -20.47 1.32 10.36
#